data_AF-A0A0A1WUZ4-F1
#
_entry.id   AF-A0A0A1WUZ4-F1
#
_cell.length_a   1.000
_cell.length_b   1.000
_cell.length_c   1.000
_cell.angle_alpha   90.00
_cell.angle_beta   90.00
_cell.angle_gamma   90.00
#
_symmetry.space_group_name_H-M   'P 1'
#
loop_
_entity.id
_entity.type
_entity.pdbx_description
1 polymer ?
#
loop_
_entity_poly.entity_id
_entity_poly.type
_entity_poly.pdbx_seq_one_letter_code
_entity_poly.pdbx_strand_id
1 'polypeptide(L)'
;CRVINLASYRFRLSVSFSFVICCTFSLQYYYKMSEHKSSLNISDFYEHEDVSLEYIMENVLYVEKKDDDDSEFQHLEREYNSILLNGCDCNSEKINCIKCLHGRNYKWLSEATELVLDVDKCEDLIYECSSACKCDPSKCSNRLVQNGPRAGLKVVHSNIFKSKGLISSELIPRGGFICEYAGEILSFKEASKRLKKYEQILDKNYILFMKEWNKNQVLKNPITTIIDPTQKGNIGRYINHSCDPNCEIRCVRIDCPIPKIGKFYCNYIFLRTDMVKNN
;
A
#
# COMPACT_ATOMS: atom_id res chain seq x y z
N CYS A 1 -22.36 -1.11 9.31
CA CYS A 1 -21.07 -0.43 9.03
C CYS A 1 -19.97 -1.08 9.86
N ARG A 2 -18.86 -1.49 9.25
CA ARG A 2 -17.68 -1.99 9.99
C ARG A 2 -16.61 -0.90 10.02
N VAL A 3 -16.04 -0.64 11.19
CA VAL A 3 -14.87 0.25 11.36
C VAL A 3 -13.65 -0.44 10.78
N ILE A 4 -12.89 0.28 9.95
CA ILE A 4 -11.68 -0.23 9.30
C ILE A 4 -10.48 0.16 10.18
N ASN A 5 -9.73 -0.82 10.67
CA ASN A 5 -8.58 -0.58 11.55
C ASN A 5 -7.35 -1.40 11.18
N LEU A 6 -6.17 -0.80 11.34
CA LEU A 6 -4.83 -1.38 11.13
C LEU A 6 -4.13 -1.76 12.45
N ALA A 7 -3.25 -2.75 12.38
CA ALA A 7 -2.61 -3.33 13.56
C ALA A 7 -1.71 -2.36 14.34
N SER A 8 -1.73 -2.54 15.67
CA SER A 8 -0.69 -2.10 16.63
C SER A 8 0.59 -2.90 16.55
N TYR A 9 1.45 -2.64 15.56
CA TYR A 9 2.81 -3.17 15.57
C TYR A 9 3.71 -2.38 16.54
N ARG A 10 3.78 -2.83 17.80
CA ARG A 10 5.08 -2.84 18.51
C ARG A 10 5.84 -4.05 17.97
N PHE A 11 6.87 -3.83 17.15
CA PHE A 11 7.72 -4.91 16.64
C PHE A 11 8.28 -5.76 17.79
N ARG A 12 7.89 -7.04 17.85
CA ARG A 12 8.68 -8.11 18.45
C ARG A 12 8.93 -9.15 17.37
N LEU A 13 10.20 -9.28 16.98
CA LEU A 13 10.74 -10.34 16.14
C LEU A 13 10.50 -11.70 16.80
N SER A 14 10.07 -12.69 16.01
CA SER A 14 10.45 -14.08 16.25
C SER A 14 10.56 -14.80 14.92
N VAL A 15 11.80 -15.22 14.64
CA VAL A 15 12.27 -15.96 13.47
C VAL A 15 11.80 -17.41 13.57
N SER A 16 11.49 -18.05 12.44
CA SER A 16 11.55 -19.51 12.33
C SER A 16 11.96 -19.88 10.90
N PHE A 17 13.09 -20.58 10.80
CA PHE A 17 13.72 -21.07 9.58
C PHE A 17 12.98 -22.28 9.00
N SER A 18 13.00 -22.43 7.67
CA SER A 18 13.18 -23.73 7.01
C SER A 18 13.71 -23.52 5.58
N PHE A 19 14.70 -24.34 5.23
CA PHE A 19 15.44 -24.39 3.97
C PHE A 19 14.57 -24.92 2.81
N VAL A 20 14.88 -24.52 1.56
CA VAL A 20 15.27 -25.39 0.42
C VAL A 20 15.26 -24.59 -0.91
N ILE A 21 16.45 -24.49 -1.48
CA ILE A 21 16.88 -24.50 -2.90
C ILE A 21 16.32 -23.46 -3.89
N CYS A 22 17.20 -22.48 -4.16
CA CYS A 22 17.74 -22.07 -5.47
C CYS A 22 16.81 -22.03 -6.70
N CYS A 23 16.44 -20.81 -7.09
CA CYS A 23 16.54 -20.37 -8.49
C CYS A 23 17.10 -18.95 -8.51
N THR A 24 18.27 -18.80 -9.09
CA THR A 24 18.91 -17.51 -9.39
C THR A 24 18.09 -16.78 -10.46
N PHE A 25 17.28 -15.82 -10.06
CA PHE A 25 16.93 -14.68 -10.90
C PHE A 25 17.20 -13.42 -10.09
N SER A 26 18.42 -12.90 -10.24
CA SER A 26 18.71 -11.50 -10.01
C SER A 26 17.81 -10.70 -10.96
N LEU A 27 16.64 -10.27 -10.48
CA LEU A 27 15.85 -9.24 -11.14
C LEU A 27 16.66 -7.94 -11.07
N GLN A 28 17.55 -7.76 -12.03
CA GLN A 28 18.06 -6.46 -12.45
C GLN A 28 16.84 -5.73 -13.03
N TYR A 29 16.14 -4.97 -12.19
CA TYR A 29 15.06 -4.11 -12.66
C TYR A 29 15.69 -3.00 -13.50
N TYR A 30 15.41 -3.02 -14.80
CA TYR A 30 15.79 -1.92 -15.69
C TYR A 30 14.79 -0.79 -15.49
N TYR A 31 15.28 0.38 -15.10
CA TYR A 31 14.48 1.60 -14.98
C TYR A 31 14.93 2.63 -16.01
N LYS A 32 13.98 3.46 -16.48
CA LYS A 32 14.27 4.63 -17.31
C LYS A 32 13.74 5.88 -16.62
N MET A 33 14.52 6.96 -16.61
CA MET A 33 14.04 8.27 -16.16
C MET A 33 12.94 8.77 -17.12
N SER A 34 11.83 9.22 -16.57
CA SER A 34 10.71 9.80 -17.33
C SER A 34 10.19 11.06 -16.64
N GLU A 35 9.63 12.00 -17.41
CA GLU A 35 8.79 13.07 -16.85
C GLU A 35 7.47 12.42 -16.38
N HIS A 36 7.46 11.90 -15.17
CA HIS A 36 6.40 10.99 -14.70
C HIS A 36 5.10 11.77 -14.42
N LYS A 37 4.10 11.60 -15.29
CA LYS A 37 2.68 11.60 -14.90
C LYS A 37 2.24 10.15 -14.99
N SER A 38 1.79 9.56 -13.88
CA SER A 38 1.22 8.21 -13.94
C SER A 38 0.10 8.23 -15.00
N SER A 39 0.08 7.22 -15.87
CA SER A 39 -0.97 7.06 -16.89
C SER A 39 -2.10 6.16 -16.37
N LEU A 40 -2.12 5.92 -15.05
CA LEU A 40 -3.13 5.10 -14.39
C LEU A 40 -4.46 5.82 -14.42
N ASN A 41 -5.49 5.13 -14.93
CA ASN A 41 -6.86 5.60 -14.84
C ASN A 41 -7.44 5.17 -13.49
N ILE A 42 -7.16 5.95 -12.44
CA ILE A 42 -7.59 5.66 -11.07
C ILE A 42 -9.05 6.11 -10.91
N SER A 43 -9.93 5.16 -10.57
CA SER A 43 -11.32 5.42 -10.28
C SER A 43 -11.49 5.73 -8.79
N ASP A 44 -11.44 7.01 -8.42
CA ASP A 44 -11.76 7.48 -7.08
C ASP A 44 -12.68 8.71 -7.14
N PHE A 45 -13.80 8.58 -6.44
CA PHE A 45 -14.90 9.54 -6.44
C PHE A 45 -15.14 10.12 -5.03
N TYR A 46 -14.17 9.98 -4.13
CA TYR A 46 -14.26 10.50 -2.78
C TYR A 46 -13.82 11.95 -2.74
N GLU A 47 -14.70 12.79 -2.20
CA GLU A 47 -14.38 14.16 -1.84
C GLU A 47 -14.04 14.26 -0.34
N HIS A 48 -13.42 15.37 0.05
CA HIS A 48 -13.02 15.57 1.42
C HIS A 48 -13.38 16.95 1.97
N GLU A 49 -13.92 16.98 3.19
CA GLU A 49 -14.43 18.19 3.83
C GLU A 49 -13.34 19.05 4.52
N ASP A 50 -12.17 18.47 4.78
CA ASP A 50 -11.07 19.20 5.45
C ASP A 50 -10.37 20.12 4.47
N VAL A 51 -10.67 21.41 4.59
CA VAL A 51 -10.12 22.50 3.78
C VAL A 51 -8.60 22.64 3.88
N SER A 52 -7.98 22.05 4.90
CA SER A 52 -6.52 22.07 5.06
C SER A 52 -5.80 20.91 4.36
N LEU A 53 -6.57 19.97 3.78
CA LEU A 53 -6.05 18.79 3.08
C LEU A 53 -6.27 18.92 1.57
N GLU A 54 -5.19 18.83 0.81
CA GLU A 54 -5.25 18.60 -0.64
C GLU A 54 -5.53 17.11 -0.90
N TYR A 55 -6.67 16.78 -1.50
CA TYR A 55 -6.98 15.40 -1.84
C TYR A 55 -6.16 14.95 -3.05
N ILE A 56 -5.41 13.86 -2.90
CA ILE A 56 -4.62 13.25 -3.98
C ILE A 56 -5.07 11.81 -4.20
N MET A 57 -4.99 11.34 -5.44
CA MET A 57 -5.42 9.99 -5.81
C MET A 57 -4.35 8.93 -5.48
N GLU A 58 -3.09 9.35 -5.47
CA GLU A 58 -1.92 8.52 -5.25
C GLU A 58 -0.80 9.31 -4.60
N ASN A 59 0.24 8.60 -4.16
CA ASN A 59 1.44 9.20 -3.61
C ASN A 59 2.07 10.25 -4.54
N VAL A 60 2.50 11.36 -3.95
CA VAL A 60 3.23 12.44 -4.64
C VAL A 60 4.57 12.67 -3.97
N LEU A 61 5.62 12.97 -4.74
CA LEU A 61 6.91 13.32 -4.14
C LEU A 61 6.82 14.67 -3.44
N TYR A 62 7.27 14.75 -2.18
CA TYR A 62 7.46 16.04 -1.52
C TYR A 62 8.69 16.75 -2.09
N VAL A 63 8.52 17.97 -2.60
CA VAL A 63 9.62 18.78 -3.12
C VAL A 63 9.75 20.04 -2.26
N GLU A 64 10.76 20.10 -1.39
CA GLU A 64 11.14 21.36 -0.74
C GLU A 64 12.02 22.21 -1.68
N LYS A 65 12.18 23.50 -1.37
CA LYS A 65 13.15 24.37 -2.06
C LYS A 65 14.52 23.68 -2.07
N LYS A 66 15.03 23.42 -3.27
CA LYS A 66 16.22 22.62 -3.53
C LYS A 66 17.40 23.10 -2.68
N ASP A 67 17.80 22.22 -1.77
CA ASP A 67 19.18 22.16 -1.31
C ASP A 67 19.86 21.17 -2.26
N ASP A 68 20.61 21.70 -3.24
CA ASP A 68 21.18 20.90 -4.34
C ASP A 68 22.17 19.81 -3.86
N ASP A 69 22.55 19.80 -2.57
CA ASP A 69 23.45 18.82 -1.97
C ASP A 69 22.74 17.67 -1.20
N ASP A 70 21.39 17.60 -1.23
CA ASP A 70 20.66 16.53 -0.54
C ASP A 70 20.64 15.20 -1.33
N SER A 71 21.73 14.43 -1.18
CA SER A 71 21.89 13.13 -1.85
C SER A 71 20.78 12.10 -1.55
N GLU A 72 20.16 12.17 -0.36
CA GLU A 72 19.05 11.30 0.00
C GLU A 72 17.81 11.64 -0.83
N PHE A 73 17.47 12.93 -0.88
CA PHE A 73 16.35 13.40 -1.69
C PHE A 73 16.58 13.13 -3.18
N GLN A 74 17.78 13.37 -3.71
CA GLN A 74 18.11 13.08 -5.12
C GLN A 74 17.98 11.59 -5.47
N HIS A 75 18.29 10.69 -4.54
CA HIS A 75 18.06 9.26 -4.76
C HIS A 75 16.55 8.96 -4.82
N LEU A 76 15.79 9.47 -3.85
CA LEU A 76 14.34 9.31 -3.80
C LEU A 76 13.63 9.88 -5.04
N GLU A 77 14.04 11.06 -5.50
CA GLU A 77 13.54 11.70 -6.72
C GLU A 77 13.83 10.85 -7.96
N ARG A 78 15.02 10.24 -8.06
CA ARG A 78 15.35 9.33 -9.16
C ARG A 78 14.49 8.07 -9.14
N GLU A 79 14.25 7.47 -7.98
CA GLU A 79 13.36 6.32 -7.84
C GLU A 79 11.91 6.69 -8.19
N TYR A 80 11.41 7.82 -7.69
CA TYR A 80 10.07 8.31 -7.99
C TYR A 80 9.85 8.53 -9.50
N ASN A 81 10.84 9.09 -10.19
CA ASN A 81 10.78 9.36 -11.62
C ASN A 81 11.18 8.17 -12.51
N SER A 82 11.43 7.00 -11.91
CA SER A 82 11.80 5.77 -12.59
C SER A 82 10.60 4.89 -12.91
N ILE A 83 10.61 4.27 -14.09
CA ILE A 83 9.58 3.30 -14.49
C ILE A 83 10.11 1.85 -14.51
N LEU A 84 9.36 0.91 -13.96
CA LEU A 84 9.60 -0.54 -14.05
C LEU A 84 9.32 -1.04 -15.47
N LEU A 85 10.37 -1.50 -16.15
CA LEU A 85 10.26 -1.95 -17.56
C LEU A 85 9.91 -3.43 -17.72
N ASN A 86 9.90 -4.21 -16.64
CA ASN A 86 9.65 -5.64 -16.71
C ASN A 86 8.16 -5.89 -16.97
N GLY A 87 7.81 -6.06 -18.25
CA GLY A 87 6.47 -6.43 -18.71
C GLY A 87 6.24 -7.95 -18.74
N CYS A 88 4.97 -8.37 -18.75
CA CYS A 88 4.61 -9.76 -19.02
C CYS A 88 4.16 -9.92 -20.49
N ASP A 89 4.35 -11.13 -21.02
CA ASP A 89 3.87 -11.53 -22.36
C ASP A 89 2.57 -12.37 -22.28
N CYS A 90 1.68 -12.07 -21.33
CA CYS A 90 0.48 -12.87 -21.12
C CYS A 90 -0.54 -12.65 -22.26
N ASN A 91 -0.99 -13.73 -22.92
CA ASN A 91 -2.11 -13.66 -23.87
C ASN A 91 -3.45 -13.45 -23.13
N SER A 92 -4.21 -12.48 -23.62
CA SER A 92 -5.41 -11.85 -23.05
C SER A 92 -6.68 -12.72 -22.93
N GLU A 93 -6.58 -14.03 -23.16
CA GLU A 93 -7.75 -14.92 -23.22
C GLU A 93 -8.14 -15.56 -21.89
N LYS A 94 -7.27 -15.57 -20.88
CA LYS A 94 -7.54 -16.25 -19.60
C LYS A 94 -7.54 -15.28 -18.42
N ILE A 95 -8.68 -15.20 -17.74
CA ILE A 95 -8.79 -14.70 -16.36
C ILE A 95 -7.82 -15.55 -15.52
N ASN A 96 -6.85 -14.92 -14.85
CA ASN A 96 -5.77 -15.57 -14.11
C ASN A 96 -4.71 -16.30 -14.95
N CYS A 97 -3.92 -15.55 -15.72
CA CYS A 97 -2.74 -16.10 -16.37
C CYS A 97 -1.79 -16.75 -15.35
N ILE A 98 -1.58 -18.06 -15.48
CA ILE A 98 -0.78 -18.84 -14.52
C ILE A 98 0.72 -18.51 -14.62
N LYS A 99 1.16 -18.05 -15.80
CA LYS A 99 2.58 -17.84 -16.14
C LYS A 99 2.98 -16.36 -16.10
N CYS A 100 2.19 -15.49 -15.47
CA CYS A 100 2.54 -14.08 -15.40
C CYS A 100 3.85 -13.88 -14.63
N LEU A 101 4.78 -13.10 -15.20
CA LEU A 101 6.06 -12.78 -14.58
C LEU A 101 5.88 -12.02 -13.25
N HIS A 102 4.82 -11.23 -13.14
CA HIS A 102 4.44 -10.49 -11.94
C HIS A 102 3.71 -11.34 -10.89
N GLY A 103 3.56 -12.64 -11.17
CA GLY A 103 2.84 -13.57 -10.31
C GLY A 103 1.32 -13.52 -10.50
N ARG A 104 0.62 -14.16 -9.57
CA ARG A 104 -0.86 -14.21 -9.51
C ARG A 104 -1.29 -13.67 -8.16
N ASN A 105 -1.23 -12.37 -7.97
CA ASN A 105 -1.40 -11.79 -6.63
C ASN A 105 -2.85 -11.80 -6.15
N TYR A 106 -3.78 -11.90 -7.10
CA TYR A 106 -5.22 -11.88 -6.84
C TYR A 106 -5.91 -13.12 -7.40
N LYS A 107 -7.05 -13.45 -6.80
CA LYS A 107 -7.98 -14.47 -7.26
C LYS A 107 -9.39 -13.91 -7.36
N TRP A 108 -10.17 -14.44 -8.28
CA TRP A 108 -11.58 -14.09 -8.41
C TRP A 108 -12.38 -14.83 -7.34
N LEU A 109 -13.15 -14.09 -6.54
CA LEU A 109 -14.07 -14.64 -5.55
C LEU A 109 -15.49 -14.59 -6.10
N SER A 110 -16.02 -15.74 -6.52
CA SER A 110 -17.33 -15.83 -7.18
C SER A 110 -18.49 -15.35 -6.31
N GLU A 111 -18.42 -15.59 -5.00
CA GLU A 111 -19.46 -15.23 -4.04
C GLU A 111 -19.60 -13.72 -3.85
N ALA A 112 -18.49 -12.99 -3.98
CA ALA A 112 -18.46 -11.52 -3.88
C ALA A 112 -18.37 -10.84 -5.25
N THR A 113 -18.21 -11.62 -6.33
CA THR A 113 -18.05 -11.12 -7.71
C THR A 113 -16.95 -10.07 -7.86
N GLU A 114 -15.83 -10.25 -7.15
CA GLU A 114 -14.71 -9.32 -7.18
C GLU A 114 -13.34 -10.04 -7.10
N LEU A 115 -12.28 -9.33 -7.48
CA LEU A 115 -10.90 -9.78 -7.26
C LEU A 115 -10.49 -9.50 -5.81
N VAL A 116 -9.90 -10.50 -5.17
CA VAL A 116 -9.35 -10.40 -3.81
C VAL A 116 -7.89 -10.82 -3.81
N LEU A 117 -7.12 -10.28 -2.86
CA LEU A 117 -5.77 -10.76 -2.54
C LEU A 117 -5.80 -12.27 -2.30
N ASP A 118 -4.90 -12.98 -2.96
CA ASP A 118 -4.69 -14.39 -2.68
C ASP A 118 -3.93 -14.55 -1.37
N VAL A 119 -4.66 -14.47 -0.25
CA VAL A 119 -4.13 -14.49 1.13
C VAL A 119 -3.34 -15.76 1.47
N ASP A 120 -3.47 -16.82 0.67
CA ASP A 120 -2.71 -18.06 0.83
C ASP A 120 -1.26 -17.89 0.34
N LYS A 121 -0.96 -16.83 -0.41
CA LYS A 121 0.40 -16.45 -0.79
C LYS A 121 1.08 -15.64 0.32
N CYS A 122 2.24 -16.12 0.74
CA CYS A 122 3.08 -15.49 1.76
C CYS A 122 4.04 -14.42 1.18
N GLU A 123 3.64 -13.74 0.10
CA GLU A 123 4.44 -12.68 -0.52
C GLU A 123 4.00 -11.32 0.03
N ASP A 124 4.89 -10.68 0.79
CA ASP A 124 4.64 -9.34 1.36
C ASP A 124 4.67 -8.24 0.29
N LEU A 125 5.36 -8.52 -0.82
CA LEU A 125 5.55 -7.61 -1.94
C LEU A 125 4.80 -8.11 -3.17
N ILE A 126 3.90 -7.28 -3.66
CA ILE A 126 3.08 -7.52 -4.84
C ILE A 126 3.63 -6.73 -6.02
N TYR A 127 3.68 -7.36 -7.18
CA TYR A 127 3.88 -6.70 -8.46
C TYR A 127 2.62 -6.82 -9.30
N GLU A 128 1.98 -5.70 -9.62
CA GLU A 128 0.88 -5.69 -10.57
C GLU A 128 1.38 -5.59 -12.01
N CYS A 129 0.54 -6.01 -12.96
CA CYS A 129 0.81 -5.70 -14.36
C CYS A 129 0.64 -4.20 -14.61
N SER A 130 1.56 -3.62 -15.39
CA SER A 130 1.60 -2.20 -15.75
C SER A 130 1.45 -1.97 -17.25
N SER A 131 1.60 -0.74 -17.71
CA SER A 131 1.61 -0.40 -19.14
C SER A 131 2.75 -1.08 -19.92
N ALA A 132 3.81 -1.54 -19.24
CA ALA A 132 4.89 -2.32 -19.86
C ALA A 132 4.44 -3.76 -20.23
N CYS A 133 3.30 -4.23 -19.74
CA CYS A 133 2.78 -5.57 -20.00
C CYS A 133 1.97 -5.64 -21.30
N LYS A 134 2.06 -6.77 -22.00
CA LYS A 134 1.24 -7.07 -23.19
C LYS A 134 -0.16 -7.60 -22.87
N CYS A 135 -0.46 -7.86 -21.59
CA CYS A 135 -1.78 -8.31 -21.17
C CYS A 135 -2.84 -7.22 -21.40
N ASP A 136 -4.05 -7.63 -21.77
CA ASP A 136 -5.19 -6.71 -21.91
C ASP A 136 -5.54 -6.08 -20.54
N PRO A 137 -5.42 -4.75 -20.38
CA PRO A 137 -5.69 -4.08 -19.11
C PRO A 137 -7.12 -4.31 -18.58
N SER A 138 -8.10 -4.54 -19.46
CA SER A 138 -9.50 -4.74 -19.08
C SER A 138 -9.81 -6.15 -18.58
N LYS A 139 -8.93 -7.13 -18.87
CA LYS A 139 -9.13 -8.56 -18.53
C LYS A 139 -8.08 -9.11 -17.59
N CYS A 140 -6.98 -8.40 -17.39
CA CYS A 140 -5.88 -8.86 -16.56
C CYS A 140 -6.28 -8.84 -15.08
N SER A 141 -6.37 -10.03 -14.47
CA SER A 141 -6.66 -10.15 -13.04
C SER A 141 -5.52 -9.77 -12.11
N ASN A 142 -4.34 -9.43 -12.66
CA ASN A 142 -3.21 -8.92 -11.89
C ASN A 142 -3.16 -7.37 -11.89
N ARG A 143 -4.34 -6.74 -11.87
CA ARG A 143 -4.56 -5.29 -11.81
C ARG A 143 -5.75 -5.02 -10.88
N LEU A 144 -5.49 -4.63 -9.64
CA LEU A 144 -6.52 -4.37 -8.63
C LEU A 144 -6.31 -3.02 -7.95
N VAL A 145 -5.16 -2.83 -7.31
CA VAL A 145 -4.81 -1.61 -6.56
C VAL A 145 -4.73 -0.39 -7.48
N GLN A 146 -4.21 -0.57 -8.69
CA GLN A 146 -4.11 0.51 -9.68
C GLN A 146 -5.46 1.08 -10.14
N ASN A 147 -6.58 0.38 -9.89
CA ASN A 147 -7.91 0.83 -10.28
C ASN A 147 -8.53 1.80 -9.26
N GLY A 148 -7.90 1.98 -8.10
CA GLY A 148 -8.37 2.89 -7.06
C GLY A 148 -9.14 2.22 -5.92
N PRO A 149 -9.46 2.99 -4.86
CA PRO A 149 -10.20 2.52 -3.71
C PRO A 149 -11.56 1.92 -4.07
N ARG A 150 -12.01 0.95 -3.26
CA ARG A 150 -13.34 0.37 -3.42
C ARG A 150 -14.44 1.41 -3.14
N ALA A 151 -15.63 1.18 -3.69
CA ALA A 151 -16.82 1.97 -3.39
C ALA A 151 -17.33 1.75 -1.95
N GLY A 152 -18.21 2.66 -1.49
CA GLY A 152 -18.92 2.52 -0.21
C GLY A 152 -18.11 2.85 1.04
N LEU A 153 -16.95 3.50 0.91
CA LEU A 153 -16.18 4.01 2.05
C LEU A 153 -16.78 5.33 2.55
N LYS A 154 -16.83 5.53 3.87
CA LYS A 154 -17.33 6.77 4.48
C LYS A 154 -16.46 7.19 5.65
N VAL A 155 -16.11 8.48 5.68
CA VAL A 155 -15.46 9.08 6.84
C VAL A 155 -16.52 9.37 7.90
N VAL A 156 -16.27 8.95 9.13
CA VAL A 156 -17.15 9.20 10.28
C VAL A 156 -16.40 9.92 11.38
N HIS A 157 -17.09 10.77 12.13
CA HIS A 157 -16.54 11.43 13.31
C HIS A 157 -16.91 10.65 14.57
N SER A 158 -15.92 10.36 15.42
CA SER A 158 -16.14 9.84 16.76
C SER A 158 -16.14 10.98 17.76
N ASN A 159 -17.32 11.27 18.32
CA ASN A 159 -17.46 12.24 19.42
C ASN A 159 -16.67 11.82 20.67
N ILE A 160 -16.48 10.51 20.87
CA ILE A 160 -15.78 9.95 22.03
C ILE A 160 -14.28 10.20 21.91
N PHE A 161 -13.69 9.87 20.76
CA PHE A 161 -12.24 9.97 20.54
C PHE A 161 -11.83 11.32 19.93
N LYS A 162 -12.80 12.18 19.60
CA LYS A 162 -12.61 13.46 18.88
C LYS A 162 -11.74 13.28 17.63
N SER A 163 -11.94 12.15 16.95
CA SER A 163 -11.16 11.71 15.80
C SER A 163 -12.07 11.29 14.65
N LYS A 164 -11.51 11.31 13.44
CA LYS A 164 -12.16 10.76 12.25
C LYS A 164 -11.81 9.28 12.14
N GLY A 165 -12.67 8.50 11.50
CA GLY A 165 -12.46 7.08 11.20
C GLY A 165 -13.04 6.73 9.84
N LEU A 166 -12.59 5.62 9.26
CA LEU A 166 -13.13 5.10 8.01
C LEU A 166 -14.00 3.87 8.26
N ILE A 167 -15.18 3.85 7.65
CA ILE A 167 -16.09 2.70 7.64
C ILE A 167 -16.41 2.29 6.21
N SER A 168 -16.84 1.05 6.04
CA SER A 168 -17.51 0.60 4.82
C SER A 168 -19.02 0.45 5.04
N SER A 169 -19.82 0.92 4.07
CA SER A 169 -21.26 0.66 3.98
C SER A 169 -21.58 -0.73 3.41
N GLU A 170 -20.59 -1.39 2.81
CA GLU A 170 -20.72 -2.72 2.21
C GLU A 170 -19.87 -3.75 2.94
N LEU A 171 -20.24 -5.02 2.78
CA LEU A 171 -19.39 -6.13 3.21
C LEU A 171 -18.14 -6.17 2.33
N ILE A 172 -16.98 -6.39 2.96
CA ILE A 172 -15.71 -6.57 2.27
C ILE A 172 -15.30 -8.03 2.49
N PRO A 173 -15.10 -8.82 1.43
CA PRO A 173 -14.60 -10.19 1.58
C PRO A 173 -13.16 -10.17 2.09
N ARG A 174 -12.72 -11.29 2.69
CA ARG A 174 -11.32 -11.45 3.06
C ARG A 174 -10.44 -11.37 1.81
N GLY A 175 -9.35 -10.61 1.90
CA GLY A 175 -8.49 -10.24 0.79
C GLY A 175 -9.02 -9.09 -0.06
N GLY A 176 -10.22 -8.56 0.18
CA GLY A 176 -10.76 -7.43 -0.58
C GLY A 176 -9.91 -6.18 -0.42
N PHE A 177 -9.57 -5.53 -1.54
CA PHE A 177 -8.84 -4.27 -1.52
C PHE A 177 -9.74 -3.14 -1.02
N ILE A 178 -9.19 -2.29 -0.13
CA ILE A 178 -9.93 -1.18 0.48
C ILE A 178 -9.53 0.12 -0.20
N CYS A 179 -8.28 0.54 0.00
CA CYS A 179 -7.72 1.77 -0.54
C CYS A 179 -6.18 1.78 -0.37
N GLU A 180 -5.51 2.68 -1.09
CA GLU A 180 -4.11 3.04 -0.82
C GLU A 180 -4.02 3.93 0.43
N TYR A 181 -2.92 3.85 1.18
CA TYR A 181 -2.48 4.92 2.09
C TYR A 181 -1.59 5.89 1.30
N ALA A 182 -2.22 6.92 0.71
CA ALA A 182 -1.50 7.85 -0.14
C ALA A 182 -1.23 9.18 0.58
N GLY A 183 -0.04 9.73 0.36
CA GLY A 183 0.38 11.02 0.87
C GLY A 183 1.62 11.53 0.17
N GLU A 184 2.32 12.45 0.83
CA GLU A 184 3.61 12.92 0.36
C GLU A 184 4.72 11.89 0.67
N ILE A 185 5.49 11.49 -0.33
CA ILE A 185 6.68 10.66 -0.16
C ILE A 185 7.82 11.53 0.34
N LEU A 186 8.40 11.17 1.48
CA LEU A 186 9.42 11.96 2.17
C LEU A 186 10.78 11.27 2.17
N SER A 187 11.84 12.08 2.19
CA SER A 187 13.17 11.65 2.65
C SER A 187 13.17 11.44 4.17
N PHE A 188 14.12 10.68 4.72
CA PHE A 188 14.24 10.50 6.17
C PHE A 188 14.53 11.82 6.88
N LYS A 189 15.35 12.69 6.27
CA LYS A 189 15.64 14.04 6.79
C LYS A 189 14.37 14.87 6.95
N GLU A 190 13.52 14.93 5.92
CA GLU A 190 12.26 15.68 6.00
C GLU A 190 11.28 15.05 6.99
N ALA A 191 11.13 13.72 6.96
CA ALA A 191 10.27 13.02 7.92
C ALA A 191 10.68 13.31 9.37
N SER A 192 11.98 13.32 9.66
CA SER A 192 12.51 13.65 10.98
C SER A 192 12.21 15.08 11.41
N LYS A 193 12.25 16.03 10.47
CA LYS A 193 11.90 17.44 10.71
C LYS A 193 10.41 17.59 11.02
N ARG A 194 9.54 16.91 10.26
CA ARG A 194 8.08 16.92 10.48
C ARG A 194 7.69 16.27 11.80
N LEU A 195 8.27 15.11 12.15
CA LEU A 195 8.04 14.45 13.44
C LEU A 195 8.33 15.38 14.61
N LYS A 196 9.50 16.05 14.62
CA LYS A 196 9.86 17.01 15.67
C LYS A 196 8.87 18.18 15.75
N LYS A 197 8.43 18.68 14.60
CA LYS A 197 7.42 19.75 14.53
C LYS A 197 6.10 19.28 15.15
N TYR A 198 5.56 18.13 14.73
CA TYR A 198 4.29 17.59 15.23
C TYR A 198 4.32 17.32 16.73
N GLU A 199 5.45 16.80 17.25
CA GLU A 199 5.66 16.64 18.69
C GLU A 199 5.62 17.97 19.45
N GLN A 200 6.23 19.03 18.91
CA GLN A 200 6.26 20.36 19.54
C GLN A 200 4.88 21.03 19.60
N ILE A 201 4.06 20.87 18.57
CA ILE A 201 2.73 21.49 18.48
C ILE A 201 1.60 20.59 18.98
N LEU A 202 1.93 19.39 19.50
CA LEU A 202 0.98 18.36 19.94
C LEU A 202 -0.06 17.99 18.86
N ASP A 203 0.38 17.97 17.60
CA ASP A 203 -0.47 17.64 16.46
C ASP A 203 -0.45 16.12 16.16
N LYS A 204 -1.41 15.67 15.36
CA LYS A 204 -1.56 14.27 14.98
C LYS A 204 -0.41 13.86 14.05
N ASN A 205 0.26 12.77 14.40
CA ASN A 205 1.27 12.16 13.55
C ASN A 205 0.63 11.15 12.58
N TYR A 206 0.65 11.48 11.29
CA TYR A 206 0.18 10.60 10.22
C TYR A 206 1.31 9.92 9.44
N ILE A 207 2.57 10.14 9.82
CA ILE A 207 3.73 9.63 9.08
C ILE A 207 3.81 8.11 9.23
N LEU A 208 3.82 7.41 8.09
CA LEU A 208 3.97 5.97 8.01
C LEU A 208 5.37 5.60 7.49
N PHE A 209 6.09 4.78 8.25
CA PHE A 209 7.36 4.17 7.85
C PHE A 209 7.13 2.71 7.43
N MET A 210 7.26 2.43 6.14
CA MET A 210 7.13 1.08 5.59
C MET A 210 8.50 0.50 5.28
N LYS A 211 8.87 -0.57 5.99
CA LYS A 211 10.17 -1.25 5.84
C LYS A 211 9.99 -2.56 5.09
N GLU A 212 10.60 -2.67 3.92
CA GLU A 212 10.62 -3.87 3.08
C GLU A 212 11.95 -4.60 3.24
N TRP A 213 11.90 -5.86 3.68
CA TRP A 213 13.09 -6.70 3.77
C TRP A 213 13.26 -7.49 2.48
N ASN A 214 14.29 -7.14 1.70
CA ASN A 214 14.62 -7.91 0.52
C ASN A 214 15.49 -9.11 0.91
N LYS A 215 14.93 -10.32 0.87
CA LYS A 215 15.64 -11.58 1.18
C LYS A 215 16.87 -11.80 0.27
N ASN A 216 16.93 -11.14 -0.88
CA ASN A 216 17.97 -11.31 -1.90
C ASN A 216 19.01 -10.18 -1.91
N GLN A 217 18.92 -9.18 -1.02
CA GLN A 217 19.95 -8.14 -0.93
C GLN A 217 21.17 -8.60 -0.14
N VAL A 218 22.36 -8.33 -0.70
CA VAL A 218 23.66 -8.53 -0.05
C VAL A 218 23.81 -7.67 1.21
N LEU A 219 23.14 -6.51 1.23
CA LEU A 219 23.06 -5.61 2.37
C LEU A 219 21.80 -5.92 3.19
N LYS A 220 21.97 -6.19 4.49
CA LYS A 220 20.90 -6.57 5.44
C LYS A 220 19.96 -5.42 5.83
N ASN A 221 19.94 -4.30 5.10
CA ASN A 221 19.15 -3.13 5.46
C ASN A 221 17.83 -3.12 4.68
N PRO A 222 16.68 -2.89 5.34
CA PRO A 222 15.40 -2.81 4.65
C PRO A 222 15.30 -1.54 3.81
N ILE A 223 14.64 -1.65 2.65
CA ILE A 223 14.19 -0.48 1.90
C ILE A 223 13.08 0.19 2.72
N THR A 224 13.18 1.51 2.94
CA THR A 224 12.19 2.25 3.73
C THR A 224 11.46 3.25 2.85
N THR A 225 10.14 3.14 2.75
CA THR A 225 9.26 4.14 2.14
C THR A 225 8.58 4.93 3.25
N ILE A 226 8.60 6.27 3.16
CA ILE A 226 8.04 7.16 4.18
C ILE A 226 6.94 8.00 3.53
N ILE A 227 5.74 7.95 4.10
CA ILE A 227 4.54 8.62 3.56
C ILE A 227 3.92 9.49 4.64
N ASP A 228 3.63 10.75 4.30
CA ASP A 228 2.93 11.68 5.17
C ASP A 228 1.68 12.26 4.48
N PRO A 229 0.47 11.84 4.88
CA PRO A 229 -0.77 12.34 4.32
C PRO A 229 -1.32 13.56 5.06
N THR A 230 -0.49 14.31 5.81
CA THR A 230 -0.98 15.43 6.63
C THR A 230 -1.50 16.59 5.78
N GLN A 231 -0.73 17.03 4.78
CA GLN A 231 -1.10 18.17 3.91
C GLN A 231 -1.72 17.71 2.58
N LYS A 232 -1.21 16.61 2.02
CA LYS A 232 -1.73 15.99 0.80
C LYS A 232 -1.99 14.53 1.07
N GLY A 233 -3.21 14.03 0.87
CA GLY A 233 -3.51 12.63 1.17
C GLY A 233 -4.89 12.20 0.69
N ASN A 234 -5.09 10.88 0.67
CA ASN A 234 -6.35 10.28 0.21
C ASN A 234 -7.24 9.79 1.36
N ILE A 235 -8.35 9.13 1.03
CA ILE A 235 -9.29 8.55 1.99
C ILE A 235 -8.64 7.55 2.98
N GLY A 236 -7.52 6.92 2.60
CA GLY A 236 -6.82 5.93 3.41
C GLY A 236 -6.22 6.47 4.71
N ARG A 237 -6.02 7.79 4.81
CA ARG A 237 -5.51 8.46 6.03
C ARG A 237 -6.47 8.39 7.23
N TYR A 238 -7.75 8.11 6.99
CA TYR A 238 -8.78 8.02 8.04
C TYR A 238 -8.91 6.64 8.67
N ILE A 239 -8.14 5.65 8.21
CA ILE A 239 -8.14 4.32 8.81
C ILE A 239 -7.39 4.37 10.13
N ASN A 240 -8.10 4.04 11.19
CA ASN A 240 -7.57 4.10 12.54
C ASN A 240 -6.70 2.89 12.86
N HIS A 241 -6.04 2.98 14.00
CA HIS A 241 -5.26 1.92 14.59
C HIS A 241 -6.09 1.07 15.55
N SER A 242 -5.83 -0.23 15.63
CA SER A 242 -6.46 -1.16 16.57
C SER A 242 -5.51 -2.28 17.00
N CYS A 243 -5.66 -2.70 18.26
CA CYS A 243 -5.03 -3.91 18.79
C CYS A 243 -5.65 -5.19 18.19
N ASP A 244 -6.88 -5.09 17.67
CA ASP A 244 -7.59 -6.14 16.95
C ASP A 244 -7.90 -5.62 15.52
N PRO A 245 -6.92 -5.69 14.61
CA PRO A 245 -7.05 -5.13 13.27
C PRO A 245 -7.86 -6.04 12.35
N ASN A 246 -8.62 -5.43 11.47
CA ASN A 246 -9.32 -6.15 10.40
C ASN A 246 -8.75 -5.85 9.01
N CYS A 247 -7.63 -5.13 8.97
CA CYS A 247 -6.90 -4.81 7.75
C CYS A 247 -5.43 -5.18 7.87
N GLU A 248 -4.87 -5.58 6.74
CA GLU A 248 -3.45 -5.79 6.54
C GLU A 248 -2.91 -4.85 5.47
N ILE A 249 -1.60 -4.61 5.50
CA ILE A 249 -0.88 -3.80 4.53
C ILE A 249 -0.12 -4.73 3.59
N ARG A 250 -0.09 -4.37 2.31
CA ARG A 250 0.82 -4.94 1.31
C ARG A 250 1.50 -3.81 0.53
N CYS A 251 2.79 -3.99 0.26
CA CYS A 251 3.53 -3.13 -0.65
C CYS A 251 3.22 -3.57 -2.08
N VAL A 252 2.77 -2.64 -2.92
CA VAL A 252 2.32 -2.94 -4.29
C VAL A 252 3.09 -2.08 -5.29
N ARG A 253 3.88 -2.71 -6.16
CA ARG A 253 4.58 -2.05 -7.27
C ARG A 253 3.80 -2.29 -8.56
N ILE A 254 3.54 -1.23 -9.32
CA ILE A 254 2.88 -1.30 -10.62
C ILE A 254 3.89 -0.91 -11.69
N ASP A 255 4.13 0.39 -11.82
CA ASP A 255 5.04 1.01 -12.79
C ASP A 255 6.20 1.76 -12.12
N CYS A 256 6.18 1.99 -10.81
CA CYS A 256 7.23 2.69 -10.07
C CYS A 256 7.96 1.75 -9.09
N PRO A 257 9.28 1.90 -8.87
CA PRO A 257 9.98 1.21 -7.79
C PRO A 257 9.51 1.60 -6.38
N ILE A 258 8.93 2.80 -6.21
CA ILE A 258 8.30 3.20 -4.96
C ILE A 258 6.95 2.48 -4.84
N PRO A 259 6.71 1.68 -3.79
CA PRO A 259 5.48 0.92 -3.65
C PRO A 259 4.32 1.82 -3.25
N LYS A 260 3.13 1.50 -3.76
CA LYS A 260 1.86 1.90 -3.15
C LYS A 260 1.64 1.08 -1.88
N ILE A 261 1.08 1.70 -0.85
CA ILE A 261 0.75 1.03 0.41
C ILE A 261 -0.72 0.63 0.38
N GLY A 262 -0.99 -0.56 -0.13
CA GLY A 262 -2.35 -1.08 -0.28
C GLY A 262 -2.88 -1.65 1.03
N LYS A 263 -4.13 -1.30 1.39
CA LYS A 263 -4.84 -1.87 2.54
C LYS A 263 -5.85 -2.90 2.08
N PHE A 264 -5.75 -4.10 2.65
CA PHE A 264 -6.60 -5.24 2.33
C PHE A 264 -7.35 -5.71 3.57
N TYR A 265 -8.59 -6.13 3.41
CA TYR A 265 -9.38 -6.65 4.51
C TYR A 265 -8.92 -8.07 4.88
N CYS A 266 -8.48 -8.30 6.12
CA CYS A 266 -7.92 -9.59 6.52
C CYS A 266 -8.76 -10.34 7.57
N ASN A 267 -9.69 -9.65 8.25
CA ASN A 267 -10.51 -10.13 9.38
C ASN A 267 -9.95 -11.39 10.04
N TYR A 268 -8.86 -11.23 10.79
CA TYR A 268 -8.46 -12.25 11.73
C TYR A 268 -9.55 -12.30 12.80
N ILE A 269 -10.57 -13.14 12.60
CA ILE A 269 -11.30 -13.64 13.74
C ILE A 269 -10.29 -14.51 14.47
N PHE A 270 -9.49 -13.91 15.36
CA PHE A 270 -8.95 -14.69 16.46
C PHE A 270 -10.20 -15.21 17.18
N LEU A 271 -10.53 -16.48 16.94
CA LEU A 271 -11.35 -17.24 17.85
C LEU A 271 -10.59 -17.25 19.19
N ARG A 272 -10.73 -16.18 19.98
CA ARG A 272 -10.57 -16.26 21.43
C ARG A 272 -11.83 -16.95 21.94
N THR A 273 -11.84 -18.27 21.79
CA THR A 273 -12.71 -19.19 22.51
C THR A 273 -12.43 -19.24 24.01
N ASP A 274 -11.48 -18.45 24.53
CA ASP A 274 -11.15 -18.42 25.95
C ASP A 274 -11.26 -17.00 26.52
N MET A 275 -12.48 -16.60 26.92
CA MET A 275 -12.79 -15.77 28.11
C MET A 275 -14.30 -15.51 28.24
N VAL A 276 -15.12 -16.56 28.05
CA VAL A 276 -16.39 -16.70 28.76
C VAL A 276 -16.43 -18.14 29.29
N LYS A 277 -15.73 -18.38 30.41
CA LYS A 277 -16.23 -19.36 31.37
C LYS A 277 -17.01 -18.58 32.40
N ASN A 278 -18.31 -18.81 32.40
CA ASN A 278 -19.23 -18.46 33.46
C ASN A 278 -18.68 -18.95 34.81
N ASN A 279 -18.49 -18.01 35.74
CA ASN A 279 -19.02 -17.99 37.11
C ASN A 279 -18.27 -16.95 37.94
#